data_AF-A0A0L0EPL2-F1
#
_entry.id   AF-A0A0L0EPL2-F1
#
_cell.length_a   1.000
_cell.length_b   1.000
_cell.length_c   1.000
_cell.angle_alpha   90.00
_cell.angle_beta   90.00
_cell.angle_gamma   90.00
#
_symmetry.space_group_name_H-M   'P 1'
#
loop_
_entity.id
_entity.type
_entity.pdbx_description
1 polymer ?
#
loop_
_entity_poly.entity_id
_entity_poly.type
_entity_poly.pdbx_seq_one_letter_code
_entity_poly.pdbx_strand_id
1 'polypeptide(L)'
;MNEANFSRTVKEVRFGAWTLDPKRQSITDGEVTRELEPLLFKVLCYLILNNDQIITRDDLVNDVWCQKYVDNNAINRAMSELRKVLKSDRQKGLVVKTHYRKGYSFFLEPEVVYQDIIPQASIAPVTKQPTDSQVSAPVSTAKTPLRRFTQWVAVLTAAVLLVGGSMLGLSYSSSEPSVVVEETEYTEQLLSWIPGRYMRAKVSPNNDYVAFSFLPEGTQSHSLIIKELRTGLEKKISELGINFYPLGWSADSSKLFYRMGEGADCEIWQAERNLTDNSRFLFKCDEPIERGAGVGGDAFVYSKSNYRGREQLSVLMNYDFATGEEFQLTSPNLNSFGDMFLLYEASLDSVFFTRRQYDSYELYMTDMEGRKQTKLYESKTPIWELSYKSDANTLMWFCNATNRMFEFSMDTYALKSKTQLTNESNYANAYPLSKEQVIAVKYPYKHDIYELNLASATLSPLLVNDEIKFSGFMKDEQAHYFALEHETWLLRKSADTGLSSIVYTIGSPLDSFPLVNFDIRSGQTLLGFGEQLMVFDEHFETQFSIEAQRSILAADILPGGDIGYIVIDEDQKNNQFYIYSQQSKVSKRLPIKGAVWF
;
A
#
# COMPACT_ATOMS: atom_id res chain seq x y z
N MET A 1 5.02 -15.97 -3.27
CA MET A 1 6.43 -16.45 -3.38
C MET A 1 6.84 -16.88 -1.99
N ASN A 2 7.31 -18.11 -1.79
CA ASN A 2 7.46 -18.65 -0.43
C ASN A 2 8.55 -17.91 0.36
N GLU A 3 8.24 -17.46 1.57
CA GLU A 3 9.23 -16.75 2.39
C GLU A 3 10.33 -17.69 2.89
N ALA A 4 11.58 -17.37 2.57
CA ALA A 4 12.76 -18.10 3.04
C ALA A 4 13.34 -17.56 4.37
N ASN A 5 12.61 -16.69 5.07
CA ASN A 5 13.05 -16.00 6.30
C ASN A 5 11.87 -15.84 7.27
N PHE A 6 12.14 -15.69 8.57
CA PHE A 6 11.12 -15.38 9.57
C PHE A 6 10.77 -13.88 9.62
N SER A 7 9.51 -13.58 9.96
CA SER A 7 9.04 -12.20 10.19
C SER A 7 9.77 -11.50 11.34
N ARG A 8 9.84 -10.17 11.29
CA ARG A 8 10.52 -9.31 12.29
C ARG A 8 9.92 -9.41 13.70
N THR A 9 8.71 -9.95 13.85
CA THR A 9 8.06 -10.22 15.15
C THR A 9 8.62 -11.46 15.86
N VAL A 10 9.29 -12.36 15.14
CA VAL A 10 9.97 -13.51 15.72
C VAL A 10 11.22 -13.06 16.48
N LYS A 11 11.27 -13.44 17.76
CA LYS A 11 12.37 -13.16 18.70
C LYS A 11 13.48 -14.20 18.55
N GLU A 12 13.11 -15.47 18.59
CA GLU A 12 13.99 -16.64 18.47
C GLU A 12 13.19 -17.86 18.00
N VAL A 13 13.86 -18.85 17.41
CA VAL A 13 13.26 -20.12 16.98
C VAL A 13 14.07 -21.28 17.54
N ARG A 14 13.44 -22.12 18.36
CA ARG A 14 14.12 -23.22 19.07
C ARG A 14 13.79 -24.56 18.42
N PHE A 15 14.77 -25.44 18.30
CA PHE A 15 14.60 -26.79 17.76
C PHE A 15 15.61 -27.76 18.38
N GLY A 16 15.11 -28.71 19.17
CA GLY A 16 15.96 -29.60 19.97
C GLY A 16 16.83 -28.80 20.93
N ALA A 17 18.15 -29.00 20.91
CA ALA A 17 19.09 -28.24 21.73
C ALA A 17 19.57 -26.91 21.12
N TRP A 18 19.10 -26.51 19.92
CA TRP A 18 19.53 -25.28 19.25
C TRP A 18 18.47 -24.17 19.35
N THR A 19 18.92 -22.93 19.55
CA THR A 19 18.14 -21.70 19.36
C THR A 19 18.74 -20.90 18.21
N LEU A 20 17.92 -20.59 17.20
CA LEU A 20 18.22 -19.64 16.12
C LEU A 20 17.72 -18.25 16.51
N ASP A 21 18.57 -17.24 16.33
CA ASP A 21 18.20 -15.82 16.33
C ASP A 21 18.08 -15.36 14.86
N PRO A 22 16.86 -15.12 14.34
CA PRO A 22 16.68 -14.67 12.96
C PRO A 22 17.21 -13.26 12.68
N LYS A 23 17.38 -12.44 13.71
CA LYS A 23 17.85 -11.04 13.60
C LYS A 23 19.38 -10.96 13.56
N ARG A 24 20.07 -11.94 14.16
CA ARG A 24 21.54 -12.07 14.18
C ARG A 24 22.10 -13.14 13.24
N GLN A 25 21.23 -13.86 12.51
CA GLN A 25 21.60 -15.00 11.65
C GLN A 25 22.50 -16.04 12.35
N SER A 26 22.30 -16.23 13.65
CA SER A 26 23.18 -17.06 14.50
C SER A 26 22.39 -18.15 15.23
N ILE A 27 22.99 -19.33 15.37
CA ILE A 27 22.48 -20.41 16.22
C ILE A 27 23.33 -20.57 17.49
N THR A 28 22.72 -21.00 18.59
CA THR A 28 23.41 -21.34 19.84
C THR A 28 22.82 -22.59 20.49
N ASP A 29 23.65 -23.42 21.11
CA ASP A 29 23.23 -24.58 21.90
C ASP A 29 23.36 -24.34 23.43
N GLY A 30 23.65 -23.10 23.82
CA GLY A 30 23.93 -22.66 25.18
C GLY A 30 25.40 -22.81 25.62
N GLU A 31 26.26 -23.47 24.84
CA GLU A 31 27.71 -23.52 25.05
C GLU A 31 28.49 -22.93 23.85
N VAL A 32 28.00 -23.15 22.63
CA VAL A 32 28.63 -22.74 21.38
C VAL A 32 27.64 -21.96 20.51
N THR A 33 27.92 -20.67 20.32
CA THR A 33 27.21 -19.82 19.34
C THR A 33 27.96 -19.80 18.01
N ARG A 34 27.24 -19.90 16.90
CA ARG A 34 27.78 -19.90 15.52
C ARG A 34 26.94 -19.00 14.63
N GLU A 35 27.59 -18.08 13.93
CA GLU A 35 26.98 -17.32 12.83
C GLU A 35 26.83 -18.24 11.61
N LEU A 36 25.73 -18.10 10.86
CA LEU A 36 25.47 -18.86 9.64
C LEU A 36 25.84 -18.02 8.41
N GLU A 37 26.54 -18.61 7.45
CA GLU A 37 26.68 -18.01 6.12
C GLU A 37 25.28 -17.71 5.55
N PRO A 38 25.03 -16.58 4.85
CA PRO A 38 23.69 -16.15 4.45
C PRO A 38 22.90 -17.20 3.64
N LEU A 39 23.57 -18.05 2.86
CA LEU A 39 22.94 -19.17 2.16
C LEU A 39 22.53 -20.30 3.13
N LEU A 40 23.37 -20.65 4.11
CA LEU A 40 23.05 -21.66 5.11
C LEU A 40 21.93 -21.18 6.05
N PHE A 41 21.87 -19.88 6.36
CA PHE A 41 20.77 -19.24 7.06
C PHE A 41 19.45 -19.40 6.29
N LYS A 42 19.39 -18.98 5.01
CA LYS A 42 18.18 -19.15 4.18
C LYS A 42 17.75 -20.61 4.04
N VAL A 43 18.69 -21.55 3.79
CA VAL A 43 18.36 -22.99 3.72
C VAL A 43 17.77 -23.47 5.04
N LEU A 44 18.31 -23.02 6.19
CA LEU A 44 17.80 -23.40 7.51
C LEU A 44 16.40 -22.82 7.77
N CYS A 45 16.20 -21.51 7.58
CA CYS A 45 14.91 -20.84 7.76
C CYS A 45 13.83 -21.47 6.87
N TYR A 46 14.11 -21.68 5.59
CA TYR A 46 13.19 -22.31 4.65
C TYR A 46 12.85 -23.77 5.03
N LEU A 47 13.82 -24.55 5.52
CA LEU A 47 13.56 -25.91 6.03
C LEU A 47 12.70 -25.90 7.29
N ILE A 48 12.88 -24.93 8.19
CA ILE A 48 12.09 -24.82 9.42
C ILE A 48 10.66 -24.36 9.13
N LEU A 49 10.47 -23.34 8.28
CA LEU A 49 9.16 -22.84 7.85
C LEU A 49 8.34 -23.89 7.07
N ASN A 50 8.98 -24.98 6.63
CA ASN A 50 8.38 -26.08 5.87
C ASN A 50 8.65 -27.44 6.54
N ASN A 51 8.74 -27.48 7.87
CA ASN A 51 9.17 -28.66 8.64
C ASN A 51 8.34 -29.92 8.35
N ASP A 52 7.05 -29.77 8.09
CA ASP A 52 6.09 -30.87 7.90
C ASP A 52 6.16 -31.52 6.50
N GLN A 53 6.94 -30.97 5.56
CA GLN A 53 7.01 -31.46 4.18
C GLN A 53 8.42 -31.84 3.69
N ILE A 54 8.47 -32.55 2.56
CA ILE A 54 9.71 -32.91 1.88
C ILE A 54 10.02 -31.84 0.82
N ILE A 55 10.86 -30.88 1.20
CA ILE A 55 11.43 -29.88 0.31
C ILE A 55 12.26 -30.56 -0.78
N THR A 56 11.88 -30.38 -2.05
CA THR A 56 12.57 -30.94 -3.21
C THR A 56 13.85 -30.13 -3.53
N ARG A 57 14.50 -30.45 -4.66
CA ARG A 57 15.63 -29.65 -5.15
C ARG A 57 15.18 -28.39 -5.88
N ASP A 58 14.07 -28.48 -6.61
CA ASP A 58 13.59 -27.39 -7.43
C ASP A 58 12.99 -26.28 -6.55
N ASP A 59 12.34 -26.64 -5.44
CA ASP A 59 11.88 -25.71 -4.39
C ASP A 59 13.05 -24.87 -3.83
N LEU A 60 14.17 -25.51 -3.49
CA LEU A 60 15.39 -24.82 -3.04
C LEU A 60 15.97 -23.91 -4.13
N VAL A 61 15.98 -24.35 -5.39
CA VAL A 61 16.47 -23.55 -6.53
C VAL A 61 15.63 -22.27 -6.71
N ASN A 62 14.31 -22.38 -6.59
CA ASN A 62 13.37 -21.29 -6.76
C ASN A 62 13.35 -20.34 -5.54
N ASP A 63 13.12 -20.86 -4.34
CA ASP A 63 12.80 -20.03 -3.16
C ASP A 63 14.04 -19.62 -2.33
N VAL A 64 15.11 -20.41 -2.35
CA VAL A 64 16.32 -20.16 -1.55
C VAL A 64 17.47 -19.57 -2.37
N TRP A 65 17.72 -20.12 -3.56
CA TRP A 65 18.74 -19.61 -4.50
C TRP A 65 18.20 -18.52 -5.43
N CYS A 66 16.90 -18.52 -5.75
CA CYS A 66 16.24 -17.57 -6.65
C CYS A 66 16.90 -17.47 -8.03
N GLN A 67 17.31 -18.63 -8.60
CA GLN A 67 18.04 -18.72 -9.86
C GLN A 67 17.42 -19.78 -10.77
N LYS A 68 17.49 -19.56 -12.10
CA LYS A 68 16.88 -20.45 -13.10
C LYS A 68 17.49 -21.86 -13.16
N TYR A 69 18.70 -22.05 -12.63
CA TYR A 69 19.38 -23.34 -12.52
C TYR A 69 20.51 -23.27 -11.48
N VAL A 70 20.69 -24.35 -10.70
CA VAL A 70 21.82 -24.53 -9.77
C VAL A 70 22.31 -25.98 -9.88
N ASP A 71 23.62 -26.20 -9.84
CA ASP A 71 24.18 -27.55 -9.83
C ASP A 71 23.79 -28.31 -8.54
N ASN A 72 23.34 -29.57 -8.70
CA ASN A 72 23.17 -30.56 -7.65
C ASN A 72 24.35 -30.62 -6.67
N ASN A 73 25.59 -30.44 -7.15
CA ASN A 73 26.78 -30.43 -6.30
C ASN A 73 26.79 -29.25 -5.31
N ALA A 74 26.28 -28.07 -5.69
CA ALA A 74 26.17 -26.92 -4.80
C ALA A 74 25.10 -27.14 -3.72
N ILE A 75 23.94 -27.70 -4.10
CA ILE A 75 22.88 -28.08 -3.14
C ILE A 75 23.39 -29.14 -2.16
N ASN A 76 24.08 -30.17 -2.65
CA ASN A 76 24.68 -31.22 -1.82
C ASN A 76 25.77 -30.66 -0.89
N ARG A 77 26.56 -29.65 -1.33
CA ARG A 77 27.56 -28.96 -0.50
C ARG A 77 26.91 -28.14 0.61
N ALA A 78 25.92 -27.29 0.30
CA ALA A 78 25.19 -26.51 1.30
C ALA A 78 24.54 -27.41 2.37
N MET A 79 23.90 -28.51 1.93
CA MET A 79 23.32 -29.54 2.80
C MET A 79 24.34 -30.39 3.57
N SER A 80 25.64 -30.29 3.25
CA SER A 80 26.74 -30.89 4.01
C SER A 80 27.24 -29.91 5.07
N GLU A 81 27.51 -28.66 4.70
CA GLU A 81 27.99 -27.62 5.62
C GLU A 81 26.95 -27.28 6.70
N LEU A 82 25.67 -27.13 6.33
CA LEU A 82 24.58 -26.92 7.29
C LEU A 82 24.53 -28.05 8.35
N ARG A 83 24.77 -29.31 7.94
CA ARG A 83 24.86 -30.46 8.85
C ARG A 83 26.15 -30.54 9.67
N LYS A 84 27.18 -29.76 9.36
CA LYS A 84 28.34 -29.57 10.25
C LYS A 84 28.03 -28.48 11.27
N VAL A 85 27.48 -27.35 10.83
CA VAL A 85 27.15 -26.21 11.69
C VAL A 85 26.08 -26.57 12.74
N LEU A 86 25.14 -27.46 12.40
CA LEU A 86 24.12 -28.00 13.32
C LEU A 86 24.57 -29.15 14.24
N LYS A 87 25.86 -29.51 14.28
CA LYS A 87 26.38 -30.53 15.22
C LYS A 87 26.78 -29.95 16.57
N SER A 88 26.25 -30.54 17.63
CA SER A 88 26.60 -30.26 19.03
C SER A 88 26.64 -31.58 19.81
N ASP A 89 27.46 -31.66 20.85
CA ASP A 89 27.42 -32.78 21.80
C ASP A 89 26.10 -32.81 22.60
N ARG A 90 25.37 -31.67 22.66
CA ARG A 90 24.01 -31.59 23.19
C ARG A 90 22.95 -32.07 22.17
N GLN A 91 23.20 -31.89 20.87
CA GLN A 91 22.29 -32.28 19.78
C GLN A 91 22.76 -33.57 19.06
N LYS A 92 22.56 -34.73 19.70
CA LYS A 92 22.97 -36.04 19.14
C LYS A 92 21.98 -36.63 18.10
N GLY A 93 20.87 -35.95 17.82
CA GLY A 93 19.86 -36.34 16.83
C GLY A 93 20.09 -35.74 15.44
N LEU A 94 19.46 -36.33 14.42
CA LEU A 94 19.38 -35.75 13.07
C LEU A 94 18.60 -34.42 13.12
N VAL A 95 19.08 -33.39 12.41
CA VAL A 95 18.35 -32.11 12.26
C VAL A 95 17.76 -31.96 10.85
N VAL A 96 18.51 -32.36 9.81
CA VAL A 96 18.07 -32.33 8.41
C VAL A 96 18.18 -33.73 7.80
N LYS A 97 17.05 -34.32 7.42
CA LYS A 97 16.93 -35.67 6.84
C LYS A 97 17.03 -35.61 5.32
N THR A 98 17.72 -36.57 4.69
CA THR A 98 17.71 -36.72 3.21
C THR A 98 16.70 -37.80 2.84
N HIS A 99 15.81 -37.50 1.89
CA HIS A 99 14.88 -38.45 1.28
C HIS A 99 15.37 -38.78 -0.13
N TYR A 100 15.88 -40.00 -0.35
CA TYR A 100 16.53 -40.39 -1.60
C TYR A 100 15.64 -40.15 -2.83
N ARG A 101 16.19 -39.47 -3.85
CA ARG A 101 15.52 -38.96 -5.07
C ARG A 101 14.34 -38.00 -4.87
N LYS A 102 13.87 -37.73 -3.65
CA LYS A 102 12.80 -36.77 -3.38
C LYS A 102 13.33 -35.39 -2.98
N GLY A 103 14.20 -35.32 -1.97
CA GLY A 103 14.60 -34.04 -1.39
C GLY A 103 15.16 -34.15 0.02
N TYR A 104 14.81 -33.18 0.85
CA TYR A 104 15.22 -33.04 2.24
C TYR A 104 14.00 -32.70 3.11
N SER A 105 14.08 -32.94 4.41
CA SER A 105 13.12 -32.36 5.36
C SER A 105 13.86 -31.94 6.63
N PHE A 106 13.30 -30.99 7.36
CA PHE A 106 13.64 -30.83 8.76
C PHE A 106 13.19 -32.08 9.54
N PHE A 107 13.74 -32.29 10.74
CA PHE A 107 13.43 -33.49 11.57
C PHE A 107 13.09 -33.15 13.02
N LEU A 108 13.28 -31.90 13.44
CA LEU A 108 12.93 -31.42 14.78
C LEU A 108 11.66 -30.57 14.69
N GLU A 109 10.90 -30.53 15.76
CA GLU A 109 9.74 -29.65 15.90
C GLU A 109 10.23 -28.24 16.32
N PRO A 110 9.85 -27.15 15.60
CA PRO A 110 10.31 -25.81 15.89
C PRO A 110 9.34 -25.00 16.77
N GLU A 111 9.81 -24.52 17.92
CA GLU A 111 9.10 -23.53 18.75
C GLU A 111 9.46 -22.11 18.26
N VAL A 112 8.50 -21.38 17.70
CA VAL A 112 8.67 -19.98 17.24
C VAL A 112 8.23 -19.03 18.35
N VAL A 113 9.17 -18.29 18.93
CA VAL A 113 8.91 -17.35 20.03
C VAL A 113 8.75 -15.94 19.47
N TYR A 114 7.63 -15.29 19.75
CA TYR A 114 7.33 -13.91 19.32
C TYR A 114 7.72 -12.87 20.39
N GLN A 115 7.53 -11.58 20.09
CA GLN A 115 7.71 -10.49 21.05
C GLN A 115 6.37 -9.98 21.58
N ASP A 116 6.22 -9.91 22.90
CA ASP A 116 5.02 -9.39 23.56
C ASP A 116 4.83 -7.88 23.32
N ILE A 117 3.60 -7.46 23.02
CA ILE A 117 3.20 -6.06 22.90
C ILE A 117 2.34 -5.72 24.14
N ILE A 118 2.82 -4.77 24.97
CA ILE A 118 2.13 -4.36 26.21
C ILE A 118 1.20 -3.18 25.90
N PRO A 119 -0.13 -3.27 26.14
CA PRO A 119 -1.04 -2.14 26.06
C PRO A 119 -0.72 -1.07 27.13
N GLN A 120 -0.67 0.21 26.75
CA GLN A 120 -0.45 1.29 27.71
C GLN A 120 -1.68 1.54 28.59
N ALA A 121 -1.45 1.62 29.91
CA ALA A 121 -2.47 1.97 30.88
C ALA A 121 -2.47 3.48 31.20
N SER A 122 -3.63 3.95 31.70
CA SER A 122 -3.98 5.35 32.02
C SER A 122 -2.90 6.17 32.73
N ILE A 123 -2.79 7.46 32.36
CA ILE A 123 -1.86 8.44 32.94
C ILE A 123 -2.48 9.12 34.17
N ALA A 124 -1.72 9.15 35.28
CA ALA A 124 -1.94 10.05 36.41
C ALA A 124 -0.57 10.55 36.96
N PRO A 125 -0.49 11.75 37.58
CA PRO A 125 0.75 12.54 37.58
C PRO A 125 1.74 12.28 38.73
N VAL A 126 2.96 12.80 38.51
CA VAL A 126 4.19 12.64 39.33
C VAL A 126 4.15 13.38 40.68
N THR A 127 4.85 12.86 41.69
CA THR A 127 5.37 13.63 42.85
C THR A 127 6.83 13.21 43.15
N LYS A 128 7.58 14.06 43.87
CA LYS A 128 9.05 14.21 43.76
C LYS A 128 9.89 13.33 44.69
N GLN A 129 11.10 12.96 44.21
CA GLN A 129 12.46 13.00 44.81
C GLN A 129 12.69 12.94 46.35
N PRO A 130 13.93 12.65 46.82
CA PRO A 130 15.05 11.86 46.24
C PRO A 130 15.68 10.92 47.31
N THR A 131 16.86 10.33 47.06
CA THR A 131 18.03 10.36 47.98
C THR A 131 19.28 9.77 47.31
N ASP A 132 20.44 10.37 47.60
CA ASP A 132 21.79 9.99 47.13
C ASP A 132 22.53 9.20 48.23
N SER A 133 23.47 8.31 47.86
CA SER A 133 24.55 7.82 48.74
C SER A 133 25.62 7.01 48.00
N GLN A 134 26.87 7.14 48.47
CA GLN A 134 28.09 6.65 47.82
C GLN A 134 28.88 5.66 48.70
N VAL A 135 29.69 4.81 48.04
CA VAL A 135 31.03 4.33 48.48
C VAL A 135 31.08 3.44 49.75
N SER A 136 31.74 2.27 49.69
CA SER A 136 33.09 2.07 50.27
C SER A 136 33.69 0.69 49.94
N ALA A 137 35.02 0.59 49.92
CA ALA A 137 35.81 -0.66 49.89
C ALA A 137 36.98 -0.58 50.89
N PRO A 138 37.51 -1.74 51.37
CA PRO A 138 38.96 -1.99 51.37
C PRO A 138 39.30 -3.45 50.90
N VAL A 139 40.44 -3.81 50.29
CA VAL A 139 41.88 -3.71 50.68
C VAL A 139 42.20 -4.62 51.89
N SER A 140 43.20 -5.53 51.92
CA SER A 140 44.55 -5.54 51.32
C SER A 140 45.18 -6.93 51.04
N THR A 141 46.23 -6.94 50.18
CA THR A 141 47.56 -7.65 50.19
C THR A 141 47.81 -8.93 51.06
N ALA A 142 48.72 -9.89 50.76
CA ALA A 142 49.97 -10.00 49.96
C ALA A 142 50.38 -11.51 49.75
N LYS A 143 51.53 -12.04 49.22
CA LYS A 143 52.75 -11.56 48.50
C LYS A 143 53.60 -12.76 47.93
N THR A 144 54.05 -12.73 46.66
CA THR A 144 55.29 -13.38 46.07
C THR A 144 55.52 -14.93 46.12
N PRO A 145 56.46 -15.54 45.34
CA PRO A 145 57.38 -15.00 44.30
C PRO A 145 57.39 -15.69 42.90
N LEU A 146 57.91 -14.98 41.86
CA LEU A 146 58.54 -15.44 40.58
C LEU A 146 57.78 -16.46 39.67
N ARG A 147 57.77 -16.40 38.32
CA ARG A 147 58.67 -15.78 37.30
C ARG A 147 57.96 -15.72 35.92
N ARG A 148 58.29 -14.73 35.06
CA ARG A 148 57.67 -14.42 33.72
C ARG A 148 56.22 -13.87 33.86
N PHE A 149 55.69 -12.96 33.04
CA PHE A 149 55.90 -12.67 31.62
C PHE A 149 55.71 -11.15 31.32
N THR A 150 56.40 -10.58 30.32
CA THR A 150 56.39 -9.12 30.02
C THR A 150 55.58 -8.78 28.76
N GLN A 151 54.39 -8.18 28.88
CA GLN A 151 53.64 -7.67 27.70
C GLN A 151 52.57 -6.58 27.94
N TRP A 152 52.40 -6.05 29.15
CA TRP A 152 51.20 -5.26 29.54
C TRP A 152 51.28 -3.73 29.35
N VAL A 153 52.29 -3.19 28.66
CA VAL A 153 52.43 -1.72 28.47
C VAL A 153 51.70 -1.21 27.22
N ALA A 154 51.45 -2.06 26.22
CA ALA A 154 50.81 -1.67 24.95
C ALA A 154 49.27 -1.58 25.00
N VAL A 155 48.63 -2.07 26.06
CA VAL A 155 47.17 -2.23 26.14
C VAL A 155 46.45 -0.94 26.53
N LEU A 156 47.06 -0.11 27.39
CA LEU A 156 46.41 1.07 27.97
C LEU A 156 46.17 2.22 26.99
N THR A 157 47.03 2.38 25.97
CA THR A 157 46.83 3.40 24.91
C THR A 157 45.77 2.99 23.90
N ALA A 158 45.64 1.69 23.60
CA ALA A 158 44.60 1.17 22.72
C ALA A 158 43.19 1.32 23.33
N ALA A 159 43.06 1.11 24.65
CA ALA A 159 41.79 1.18 25.36
C ALA A 159 41.08 2.55 25.23
N VAL A 160 41.83 3.66 25.34
CA VAL A 160 41.26 5.01 25.27
C VAL A 160 40.69 5.33 23.88
N LEU A 161 41.39 4.91 22.82
CA LEU A 161 40.93 5.09 21.44
C LEU A 161 39.75 4.16 21.10
N LEU A 162 39.75 2.92 21.61
CA LEU A 162 38.63 1.99 21.43
C LEU A 162 37.34 2.49 22.10
N VAL A 163 37.42 3.01 23.34
CA VAL A 163 36.24 3.58 24.02
C VAL A 163 35.70 4.80 23.25
N GLY A 164 36.57 5.73 22.86
CA GLY A 164 36.19 6.91 22.09
C GLY A 164 35.55 6.60 20.73
N GLY A 165 36.08 5.59 20.01
CA GLY A 165 35.47 5.12 18.76
C GLY A 165 34.16 4.36 18.97
N SER A 166 34.05 3.52 20.00
CA SER A 166 32.88 2.68 20.23
C SER A 166 31.60 3.46 20.52
N MET A 167 31.70 4.64 21.15
CA MET A 167 30.54 5.46 21.50
C MET A 167 29.88 6.17 20.31
N LEU A 168 30.54 6.22 19.15
CA LEU A 168 29.99 6.79 17.90
C LEU A 168 29.38 5.73 16.97
N GLY A 169 29.64 4.44 17.21
CA GLY A 169 29.26 3.34 16.31
C GLY A 169 27.94 2.63 16.62
N LEU A 170 27.26 2.96 17.73
CA LEU A 170 26.14 2.16 18.28
C LEU A 170 24.74 2.77 18.11
N SER A 171 24.60 3.84 17.30
CA SER A 171 23.36 4.62 17.19
C SER A 171 22.78 4.71 15.77
N TYR A 172 22.90 3.64 14.97
CA TYR A 172 22.25 3.51 13.66
C TYR A 172 21.41 2.22 13.55
N SER A 173 20.51 2.04 14.50
CA SER A 173 19.38 1.10 14.36
C SER A 173 18.23 1.84 13.69
N SER A 174 18.02 1.63 12.39
CA SER A 174 16.93 2.25 11.63
C SER A 174 15.58 1.60 11.94
N SER A 175 15.06 1.88 13.13
CA SER A 175 13.61 2.01 13.31
C SER A 175 13.14 3.14 12.40
N GLU A 176 12.15 2.90 11.54
CA GLU A 176 11.39 4.00 10.96
C GLU A 176 10.81 4.84 12.11
N PRO A 177 11.07 6.16 12.16
CA PRO A 177 10.52 6.99 13.22
C PRO A 177 8.99 6.97 13.07
N SER A 178 8.28 6.78 14.18
CA SER A 178 6.83 6.89 14.22
C SER A 178 6.43 8.34 13.96
N VAL A 179 6.23 8.68 12.69
CA VAL A 179 5.85 10.02 12.23
C VAL A 179 4.56 10.44 12.93
N VAL A 180 4.69 11.41 13.83
CA VAL A 180 3.56 11.97 14.58
C VAL A 180 2.59 12.61 13.59
N VAL A 181 1.29 12.39 13.81
CA VAL A 181 0.24 13.07 13.05
C VAL A 181 0.00 14.43 13.70
N GLU A 182 0.19 15.50 12.94
CA GLU A 182 -0.15 16.87 13.35
C GLU A 182 -1.61 17.15 12.98
N GLU A 183 -2.46 17.54 13.93
CA GLU A 183 -3.84 17.98 13.64
C GLU A 183 -3.87 19.48 13.32
N THR A 184 -4.71 19.90 12.37
CA THR A 184 -4.77 21.29 11.89
C THR A 184 -6.12 21.63 11.24
N GLU A 185 -6.70 22.75 11.68
CA GLU A 185 -7.83 23.40 11.01
C GLU A 185 -7.36 24.13 9.74
N TYR A 186 -8.23 24.26 8.74
CA TYR A 186 -7.94 24.96 7.49
C TYR A 186 -9.05 25.94 7.12
N THR A 187 -8.72 26.92 6.27
CA THR A 187 -9.66 27.87 5.68
C THR A 187 -9.85 27.58 4.19
N GLU A 188 -11.08 27.77 3.70
CA GLU A 188 -11.40 27.59 2.28
C GLU A 188 -11.55 28.94 1.57
N GLN A 189 -11.09 29.02 0.32
CA GLN A 189 -11.38 30.12 -0.59
C GLN A 189 -11.85 29.56 -1.93
N LEU A 190 -12.96 30.08 -2.44
CA LEU A 190 -13.57 29.63 -3.69
C LEU A 190 -12.75 30.12 -4.91
N LEU A 191 -12.24 29.19 -5.71
CA LEU A 191 -11.40 29.50 -6.88
C LEU A 191 -12.22 29.84 -8.14
N SER A 192 -13.43 29.28 -8.28
CA SER A 192 -14.41 29.63 -9.32
C SER A 192 -15.82 29.30 -8.85
N TRP A 193 -16.82 30.06 -9.31
CA TRP A 193 -18.22 29.97 -8.90
C TRP A 193 -19.19 29.62 -10.04
N ILE A 194 -18.68 29.26 -11.21
CA ILE A 194 -19.51 28.98 -12.40
C ILE A 194 -20.29 27.67 -12.17
N PRO A 195 -21.64 27.64 -12.31
CA PRO A 195 -22.43 26.43 -12.14
C PRO A 195 -22.10 25.35 -13.16
N GLY A 196 -21.79 24.15 -12.66
CA GLY A 196 -21.37 23.00 -13.47
C GLY A 196 -20.47 22.05 -12.68
N ARG A 197 -19.99 21.00 -13.35
CA ARG A 197 -19.16 19.95 -12.74
C ARG A 197 -17.69 20.14 -13.10
N TYR A 198 -16.86 20.37 -12.09
CA TYR A 198 -15.40 20.42 -12.19
C TYR A 198 -14.83 19.02 -12.02
N MET A 199 -13.92 18.61 -12.90
CA MET A 199 -13.32 17.26 -12.92
C MET A 199 -11.87 17.29 -13.43
N ARG A 200 -11.08 16.27 -13.06
CA ARG A 200 -9.71 16.05 -13.57
C ARG A 200 -8.89 17.34 -13.60
N ALA A 201 -8.65 17.96 -12.44
CA ALA A 201 -7.71 19.08 -12.40
C ALA A 201 -6.27 18.60 -12.62
N LYS A 202 -5.38 19.48 -13.07
CA LYS A 202 -3.93 19.28 -13.16
C LYS A 202 -3.24 20.63 -12.95
N VAL A 203 -2.48 20.76 -11.88
CA VAL A 203 -1.65 21.94 -11.60
C VAL A 203 -0.34 21.85 -12.40
N SER A 204 0.18 22.99 -12.87
CA SER A 204 1.47 23.06 -13.57
C SER A 204 2.65 22.89 -12.58
N PRO A 205 3.78 22.28 -12.97
CA PRO A 205 4.95 22.10 -12.09
C PRO A 205 5.43 23.37 -11.37
N ASN A 206 5.22 24.56 -11.96
CA ASN A 206 5.57 25.84 -11.35
C ASN A 206 4.49 26.46 -10.43
N ASN A 207 3.36 25.76 -10.20
CA ASN A 207 2.20 26.20 -9.41
C ASN A 207 1.52 27.51 -9.86
N ASP A 208 1.82 28.07 -11.04
CA ASP A 208 1.14 29.28 -11.56
C ASP A 208 -0.23 28.99 -12.20
N TYR A 209 -0.45 27.77 -12.70
CA TYR A 209 -1.63 27.41 -13.50
C TYR A 209 -2.32 26.15 -13.00
N VAL A 210 -3.64 26.09 -13.18
CA VAL A 210 -4.42 24.85 -13.10
C VAL A 210 -5.24 24.66 -14.38
N ALA A 211 -5.13 23.49 -14.99
CA ALA A 211 -6.01 23.02 -16.04
C ALA A 211 -7.08 22.11 -15.44
N PHE A 212 -8.33 22.16 -15.91
CA PHE A 212 -9.39 21.26 -15.45
C PHE A 212 -10.44 21.02 -16.53
N SER A 213 -11.07 19.85 -16.48
CA SER A 213 -12.27 19.56 -17.27
C SER A 213 -13.48 20.16 -16.56
N PHE A 214 -14.36 20.84 -17.31
CA PHE A 214 -15.55 21.48 -16.80
C PHE A 214 -16.75 21.14 -17.69
N LEU A 215 -17.80 20.57 -17.09
CA LEU A 215 -19.09 20.34 -17.74
C LEU A 215 -20.08 21.41 -17.25
N PRO A 216 -20.41 22.44 -18.07
CA PRO A 216 -21.39 23.45 -17.70
C PRO A 216 -22.76 22.82 -17.41
N GLU A 217 -23.50 23.40 -16.46
CA GLU A 217 -24.87 22.98 -16.16
C GLU A 217 -25.78 23.04 -17.41
N GLY A 218 -26.65 22.05 -17.56
CA GLY A 218 -27.54 21.93 -18.74
C GLY A 218 -26.85 21.49 -20.04
N THR A 219 -25.56 21.18 -20.04
CA THR A 219 -24.81 20.71 -21.23
C THR A 219 -24.36 19.24 -21.10
N GLN A 220 -23.88 18.66 -22.21
CA GLN A 220 -23.39 17.28 -22.28
C GLN A 220 -21.90 17.18 -22.69
N SER A 221 -21.22 18.30 -22.93
CA SER A 221 -19.85 18.32 -23.49
C SER A 221 -18.85 18.96 -22.52
N HIS A 222 -17.84 18.18 -22.15
CA HIS A 222 -16.75 18.60 -21.28
C HIS A 222 -15.85 19.61 -21.97
N SER A 223 -15.84 20.84 -21.47
CA SER A 223 -14.85 21.86 -21.83
C SER A 223 -13.54 21.65 -21.08
N LEU A 224 -12.43 22.11 -21.64
CA LEU A 224 -11.14 22.22 -20.95
C LEU A 224 -10.87 23.69 -20.63
N ILE A 225 -10.62 24.01 -19.36
CA ILE A 225 -10.28 25.35 -18.89
C ILE A 225 -8.85 25.35 -18.35
N ILE A 226 -8.10 26.41 -18.66
CA ILE A 226 -6.80 26.75 -18.08
C ILE A 226 -6.98 28.05 -17.29
N LYS A 227 -6.58 28.06 -16.02
CA LYS A 227 -6.66 29.23 -15.13
C LYS A 227 -5.28 29.63 -14.62
N GLU A 228 -4.87 30.89 -14.79
CA GLU A 228 -3.75 31.47 -14.05
C GLU A 228 -4.20 31.75 -12.62
N LEU A 229 -3.53 31.14 -11.64
CA LEU A 229 -3.94 31.15 -10.24
C LEU A 229 -3.76 32.52 -9.57
N ARG A 230 -2.76 33.27 -10.00
CA ARG A 230 -2.42 34.60 -9.47
C ARG A 230 -3.36 35.72 -9.95
N THR A 231 -3.82 35.67 -11.21
CA THR A 231 -4.70 36.71 -11.80
C THR A 231 -6.16 36.28 -11.84
N GLY A 232 -6.43 34.97 -11.68
CA GLY A 232 -7.74 34.38 -11.88
C GLY A 232 -8.16 34.23 -13.35
N LEU A 233 -7.33 34.66 -14.31
CA LEU A 233 -7.65 34.66 -15.74
C LEU A 233 -7.87 33.24 -16.27
N GLU A 234 -9.02 33.01 -16.90
CA GLU A 234 -9.38 31.73 -17.52
C GLU A 234 -9.31 31.78 -19.04
N LYS A 235 -8.88 30.67 -19.64
CA LYS A 235 -8.85 30.39 -21.09
C LYS A 235 -9.51 29.03 -21.33
N LYS A 236 -10.20 28.86 -22.46
CA LYS A 236 -11.11 27.73 -22.69
C LYS A 236 -10.91 27.08 -24.06
N ILE A 237 -10.83 25.74 -24.10
CA ILE A 237 -11.08 24.92 -25.28
C ILE A 237 -12.45 24.25 -25.09
N SER A 238 -13.32 24.32 -26.08
CA SER A 238 -14.61 23.60 -26.07
C SER A 238 -15.24 23.55 -27.46
N GLU A 239 -15.79 22.41 -27.82
CA GLU A 239 -16.53 22.17 -29.06
C GLU A 239 -17.79 21.34 -28.75
N LEU A 240 -18.85 21.49 -29.55
CA LEU A 240 -20.13 20.85 -29.26
C LEU A 240 -20.08 19.35 -29.62
N GLY A 241 -20.42 18.49 -28.65
CA GLY A 241 -20.37 17.04 -28.82
C GLY A 241 -18.99 16.42 -28.55
N ILE A 242 -17.93 17.22 -28.38
CA ILE A 242 -16.58 16.74 -28.09
C ILE A 242 -16.22 17.02 -26.64
N ASN A 243 -15.67 16.01 -25.98
CA ASN A 243 -15.21 16.09 -24.59
C ASN A 243 -13.69 16.32 -24.52
N PHE A 244 -13.27 17.23 -23.65
CA PHE A 244 -11.86 17.60 -23.42
C PHE A 244 -11.44 17.36 -21.96
N TYR A 245 -10.29 16.72 -21.77
CA TYR A 245 -9.77 16.33 -20.45
C TYR A 245 -8.25 16.56 -20.37
N PRO A 246 -7.72 17.28 -19.37
CA PRO A 246 -6.28 17.45 -19.23
C PRO A 246 -5.64 16.17 -18.68
N LEU A 247 -4.43 15.86 -19.14
CA LEU A 247 -3.64 14.70 -18.71
C LEU A 247 -2.51 15.11 -17.76
N GLY A 248 -1.87 16.24 -18.08
CA GLY A 248 -0.78 16.87 -17.33
C GLY A 248 -0.04 17.90 -18.17
N TRP A 249 1.02 18.47 -17.62
CA TRP A 249 1.77 19.59 -18.21
C TRP A 249 3.13 19.15 -18.74
N SER A 250 3.81 20.02 -19.48
CA SER A 250 5.26 19.94 -19.68
C SER A 250 6.02 20.36 -18.41
N ALA A 251 7.21 19.80 -18.18
CA ALA A 251 8.04 20.08 -17.01
C ALA A 251 8.37 21.58 -16.80
N ASP A 252 8.54 22.33 -17.90
CA ASP A 252 8.78 23.78 -17.91
C ASP A 252 7.50 24.63 -17.71
N SER A 253 6.34 23.98 -17.52
CA SER A 253 5.02 24.61 -17.41
C SER A 253 4.63 25.50 -18.61
N SER A 254 5.18 25.26 -19.81
CA SER A 254 4.82 26.00 -21.02
C SER A 254 3.60 25.41 -21.76
N LYS A 255 3.44 24.08 -21.75
CA LYS A 255 2.42 23.36 -22.54
C LYS A 255 1.55 22.44 -21.69
N LEU A 256 0.30 22.31 -22.10
CA LEU A 256 -0.68 21.37 -21.56
C LEU A 256 -0.89 20.21 -22.54
N PHE A 257 -0.95 18.99 -22.02
CA PHE A 257 -1.36 17.79 -22.74
C PHE A 257 -2.78 17.42 -22.36
N TYR A 258 -3.61 17.11 -23.35
CA TYR A 258 -5.03 16.80 -23.14
C TYR A 258 -5.50 15.67 -24.07
N ARG A 259 -6.51 14.93 -23.60
CA ARG A 259 -7.31 14.01 -24.40
C ARG A 259 -8.50 14.75 -24.98
N MET A 260 -8.75 14.54 -26.26
CA MET A 260 -9.97 14.90 -26.96
C MET A 260 -10.76 13.62 -27.28
N GLY A 261 -12.08 13.67 -27.14
CA GLY A 261 -12.94 12.52 -27.42
C GLY A 261 -12.82 11.36 -26.42
N GLU A 262 -13.54 10.28 -26.71
CA GLU A 262 -13.57 9.01 -25.98
C GLU A 262 -13.82 7.85 -26.96
N GLY A 263 -13.44 6.61 -26.59
CA GLY A 263 -13.57 5.44 -27.46
C GLY A 263 -12.78 5.58 -28.77
N ALA A 264 -13.39 5.24 -29.91
CA ALA A 264 -12.74 5.27 -31.22
C ALA A 264 -12.30 6.69 -31.70
N ASP A 265 -12.87 7.73 -31.11
CA ASP A 265 -12.53 9.14 -31.39
C ASP A 265 -11.55 9.72 -30.35
N CYS A 266 -10.89 8.86 -29.55
CA CYS A 266 -9.88 9.25 -28.57
C CYS A 266 -8.58 9.72 -29.27
N GLU A 267 -8.18 10.97 -28.99
CA GLU A 267 -6.96 11.57 -29.51
C GLU A 267 -6.18 12.33 -28.43
N ILE A 268 -4.85 12.31 -28.52
CA ILE A 268 -3.95 12.99 -27.60
C ILE A 268 -3.34 14.21 -28.30
N TRP A 269 -3.47 15.36 -27.63
CA TRP A 269 -3.14 16.68 -28.16
C TRP A 269 -2.30 17.49 -27.16
N GLN A 270 -1.51 18.42 -27.70
CA GLN A 270 -0.69 19.38 -26.96
C GLN A 270 -1.11 20.81 -27.33
N ALA A 271 -1.22 21.70 -26.35
CA ALA A 271 -1.43 23.13 -26.57
C ALA A 271 -0.49 23.98 -25.70
N GLU A 272 -0.08 25.14 -26.20
CA GLU A 272 0.60 26.16 -25.38
C GLU A 272 -0.35 26.64 -24.26
N ARG A 273 0.16 26.88 -23.05
CA ARG A 273 -0.64 27.35 -21.88
C ARG A 273 -1.47 28.60 -22.15
N ASN A 274 -1.06 29.37 -23.15
CA ASN A 274 -1.67 30.62 -23.55
C ASN A 274 -2.79 30.48 -24.58
N LEU A 275 -2.97 29.31 -25.22
CA LEU A 275 -3.88 29.08 -26.35
C LEU A 275 -3.72 30.13 -27.47
N THR A 276 -2.49 30.60 -27.71
CA THR A 276 -2.12 31.56 -28.76
C THR A 276 -1.92 30.92 -30.12
N ASP A 277 -1.52 29.65 -30.10
CA ASP A 277 -1.10 28.86 -31.25
C ASP A 277 -2.02 27.64 -31.36
N ASN A 278 -2.16 27.10 -32.56
CA ASN A 278 -3.00 25.92 -32.81
C ASN A 278 -2.47 24.71 -32.03
N SER A 279 -3.37 23.93 -31.43
CA SER A 279 -3.01 22.66 -30.80
C SER A 279 -2.31 21.71 -31.78
N ARG A 280 -1.31 20.99 -31.30
CA ARG A 280 -0.59 19.93 -32.02
C ARG A 280 -1.22 18.58 -31.68
N PHE A 281 -1.70 17.86 -32.70
CA PHE A 281 -2.04 16.45 -32.59
C PHE A 281 -0.76 15.63 -32.34
N LEU A 282 -0.83 14.65 -31.43
CA LEU A 282 0.28 13.73 -31.14
C LEU A 282 -0.02 12.32 -31.68
N PHE A 283 -1.06 11.66 -31.17
CA PHE A 283 -1.45 10.30 -31.57
C PHE A 283 -2.92 9.98 -31.24
N LYS A 284 -3.47 8.91 -31.85
CA LYS A 284 -4.76 8.32 -31.47
C LYS A 284 -4.59 7.33 -30.33
N CYS A 285 -5.60 7.23 -29.47
CA CYS A 285 -5.67 6.23 -28.41
C CYS A 285 -6.79 5.22 -28.68
N ASP A 286 -6.51 3.92 -28.54
CA ASP A 286 -7.55 2.88 -28.56
C ASP A 286 -8.29 2.80 -27.21
N GLU A 287 -7.60 3.18 -26.12
CA GLU A 287 -8.05 3.09 -24.73
C GLU A 287 -8.02 4.48 -24.05
N PRO A 288 -8.97 4.79 -23.14
CA PRO A 288 -8.97 6.01 -22.35
C PRO A 288 -7.68 6.29 -21.56
N ILE A 289 -6.78 7.10 -22.11
CA ILE A 289 -5.64 7.67 -21.37
C ILE A 289 -6.18 8.72 -20.40
N GLU A 290 -5.71 8.67 -19.15
CA GLU A 290 -6.18 9.56 -18.08
C GLU A 290 -5.09 10.44 -17.44
N ARG A 291 -3.82 10.05 -17.61
CA ARG A 291 -2.66 10.61 -16.87
C ARG A 291 -1.41 10.54 -17.72
N GLY A 292 -0.66 11.65 -17.79
CA GLY A 292 0.64 11.73 -18.44
C GLY A 292 1.19 13.16 -18.47
N ALA A 293 2.48 13.33 -18.74
CA ALA A 293 3.16 14.63 -18.74
C ALA A 293 4.20 14.74 -19.86
N GLY A 294 4.51 15.97 -20.27
CA GLY A 294 5.64 16.27 -21.15
C GLY A 294 6.93 16.32 -20.35
N VAL A 295 7.85 15.40 -20.65
CA VAL A 295 9.00 15.10 -19.79
C VAL A 295 10.32 15.74 -20.26
N GLY A 296 10.21 16.73 -21.16
CA GLY A 296 11.34 17.39 -21.81
C GLY A 296 11.63 16.82 -23.20
N GLY A 297 12.35 17.61 -24.01
CA GLY A 297 12.57 17.27 -25.43
C GLY A 297 11.26 17.07 -26.19
N ASP A 298 11.22 16.05 -27.05
CA ASP A 298 10.03 15.64 -27.80
C ASP A 298 9.29 14.45 -27.13
N ALA A 299 9.37 14.28 -25.81
CA ALA A 299 8.86 13.10 -25.10
C ALA A 299 7.61 13.34 -24.22
N PHE A 300 6.70 12.36 -24.18
CA PHE A 300 5.47 12.33 -23.38
C PHE A 300 5.30 10.98 -22.66
N VAL A 301 5.36 10.97 -21.33
CA VAL A 301 5.18 9.76 -20.50
C VAL A 301 3.75 9.68 -20.00
N TYR A 302 3.10 8.51 -20.11
CA TYR A 302 1.69 8.34 -19.78
C TYR A 302 1.32 6.91 -19.33
N SER A 303 0.18 6.77 -18.66
CA SER A 303 -0.41 5.47 -18.29
C SER A 303 -1.20 4.87 -19.45
N LYS A 304 -0.78 3.72 -19.98
CA LYS A 304 -1.50 2.96 -21.02
C LYS A 304 -2.24 1.77 -20.40
N SER A 305 -3.57 1.76 -20.55
CA SER A 305 -4.45 0.67 -20.11
C SER A 305 -4.39 -0.56 -21.03
N ASN A 306 -5.10 -1.63 -20.68
CA ASN A 306 -5.19 -2.87 -21.47
C ASN A 306 -3.84 -3.54 -21.79
N TYR A 307 -2.83 -3.36 -20.93
CA TYR A 307 -1.48 -3.84 -21.17
C TYR A 307 -1.46 -5.37 -21.36
N ARG A 308 -1.03 -5.80 -22.55
CA ARG A 308 -0.98 -7.21 -23.00
C ARG A 308 -2.35 -7.90 -23.03
N GLY A 309 -3.44 -7.16 -23.30
CA GLY A 309 -4.80 -7.73 -23.41
C GLY A 309 -5.42 -8.03 -22.06
N ARG A 310 -5.18 -7.15 -21.07
CA ARG A 310 -5.74 -7.20 -19.73
C ARG A 310 -6.28 -5.81 -19.40
N GLU A 311 -7.56 -5.58 -19.61
CA GLU A 311 -8.25 -4.28 -19.48
C GLU A 311 -7.80 -3.47 -18.25
N GLN A 312 -7.80 -4.10 -17.07
CA GLN A 312 -7.48 -3.49 -15.78
C GLN A 312 -5.97 -3.39 -15.46
N LEU A 313 -5.08 -3.81 -16.36
CA LEU A 313 -3.63 -3.73 -16.18
C LEU A 313 -3.08 -2.52 -16.94
N SER A 314 -2.51 -1.58 -16.20
CA SER A 314 -1.86 -0.37 -16.74
C SER A 314 -0.34 -0.50 -16.81
N VAL A 315 0.32 0.22 -17.73
CA VAL A 315 1.77 0.30 -17.84
C VAL A 315 2.20 1.74 -18.16
N LEU A 316 3.39 2.16 -17.75
CA LEU A 316 3.95 3.41 -18.25
C LEU A 316 4.56 3.22 -19.63
N MET A 317 4.15 4.08 -20.57
CA MET A 317 4.80 4.24 -21.87
C MET A 317 5.42 5.63 -21.96
N ASN A 318 6.45 5.77 -22.79
CA ASN A 318 6.98 7.04 -23.24
C ASN A 318 6.80 7.12 -24.76
N TYR A 319 6.27 8.25 -25.25
CA TYR A 319 6.01 8.50 -26.65
C TYR A 319 6.87 9.66 -27.15
N ASP A 320 7.69 9.40 -28.16
CA ASP A 320 8.47 10.42 -28.85
C ASP A 320 7.62 11.03 -29.98
N PHE A 321 7.30 12.32 -29.87
CA PHE A 321 6.46 13.03 -30.83
C PHE A 321 7.24 13.64 -32.01
N ALA A 322 8.56 13.43 -32.12
CA ALA A 322 9.36 13.72 -33.31
C ALA A 322 9.54 12.49 -34.21
N THR A 323 9.71 11.30 -33.65
CA THR A 323 9.81 10.03 -34.40
C THR A 323 8.46 9.34 -34.58
N GLY A 324 7.53 9.52 -33.64
CA GLY A 324 6.28 8.77 -33.54
C GLY A 324 6.43 7.39 -32.88
N GLU A 325 7.59 7.09 -32.30
CA GLU A 325 7.86 5.81 -31.63
C GLU A 325 7.33 5.80 -30.18
N GLU A 326 6.83 4.65 -29.75
CA GLU A 326 6.37 4.39 -28.38
C GLU A 326 7.26 3.32 -27.75
N PHE A 327 7.81 3.60 -26.57
CA PHE A 327 8.59 2.63 -25.79
C PHE A 327 8.04 2.42 -24.39
N GLN A 328 8.22 1.21 -23.88
CA GLN A 328 7.69 0.77 -22.59
C GLN A 328 8.63 1.19 -21.45
N LEU A 329 8.16 2.06 -20.56
CA LEU A 329 8.98 2.63 -19.48
C LEU A 329 9.01 1.74 -18.23
N THR A 330 7.91 1.07 -17.89
CA THR A 330 7.86 0.18 -16.72
C THR A 330 7.47 -1.25 -17.09
N SER A 331 7.73 -2.20 -16.18
CA SER A 331 7.35 -3.61 -16.34
C SER A 331 6.56 -4.04 -15.11
N PRO A 332 5.26 -3.69 -15.02
CA PRO A 332 4.41 -4.12 -13.93
C PRO A 332 4.29 -5.65 -13.92
N ASN A 333 4.04 -6.20 -12.73
CA ASN A 333 3.64 -7.59 -12.61
C ASN A 333 2.34 -7.80 -13.39
N LEU A 334 2.15 -8.96 -14.02
CA LEU A 334 0.83 -9.33 -14.59
C LEU A 334 -0.23 -9.52 -13.50
N ASN A 335 0.21 -9.47 -12.25
CA ASN A 335 -0.47 -9.79 -11.01
C ASN A 335 -0.65 -8.49 -10.20
N SER A 336 -1.18 -7.44 -10.82
CA SER A 336 -1.50 -6.15 -10.20
C SER A 336 -2.46 -5.39 -11.13
N PHE A 337 -2.93 -4.20 -10.75
CA PHE A 337 -3.61 -3.27 -11.65
C PHE A 337 -2.63 -2.42 -12.49
N GLY A 338 -1.33 -2.66 -12.32
CA GLY A 338 -0.28 -2.03 -13.12
C GLY A 338 0.26 -0.74 -12.53
N ASP A 339 0.85 0.08 -13.42
CA ASP A 339 1.58 1.30 -13.09
C ASP A 339 0.85 2.56 -13.57
N MET A 340 0.53 3.45 -12.63
CA MET A 340 -0.18 4.71 -12.86
C MET A 340 0.76 5.91 -12.68
N PHE A 341 0.96 6.68 -13.75
CA PHE A 341 1.75 7.92 -13.74
C PHE A 341 1.21 8.95 -12.73
N LEU A 342 2.11 9.57 -11.95
CA LEU A 342 1.78 10.66 -11.03
C LEU A 342 2.42 11.99 -11.45
N LEU A 343 3.75 11.99 -11.60
CA LEU A 343 4.56 13.20 -11.76
C LEU A 343 5.84 12.89 -12.53
N TYR A 344 6.38 13.88 -13.23
CA TYR A 344 7.78 13.89 -13.65
C TYR A 344 8.43 15.16 -13.11
N GLU A 345 9.62 15.03 -12.54
CA GLU A 345 10.38 16.12 -11.96
C GLU A 345 11.73 16.27 -12.68
N ALA A 346 11.91 17.39 -13.38
CA ALA A 346 13.10 17.64 -14.19
C ALA A 346 14.36 17.92 -13.36
N SER A 347 14.24 18.44 -12.13
CA SER A 347 15.39 18.63 -11.23
C SER A 347 15.95 17.31 -10.67
N LEU A 348 15.17 16.22 -10.77
CA LEU A 348 15.55 14.87 -10.36
C LEU A 348 15.70 13.89 -11.54
N ASP A 349 15.44 14.31 -12.78
CA ASP A 349 15.34 13.46 -13.99
C ASP A 349 14.53 12.16 -13.73
N SER A 350 13.39 12.31 -13.05
CA SER A 350 12.67 11.19 -12.42
C SER A 350 11.17 11.20 -12.70
N VAL A 351 10.66 10.08 -13.19
CA VAL A 351 9.24 9.75 -13.30
C VAL A 351 8.78 9.06 -12.02
N PHE A 352 7.74 9.60 -11.39
CA PHE A 352 7.08 9.02 -10.22
C PHE A 352 5.74 8.39 -10.60
N PHE A 353 5.46 7.22 -10.04
CA PHE A 353 4.26 6.46 -10.34
C PHE A 353 3.79 5.59 -9.16
N THR A 354 2.52 5.25 -9.14
CA THR A 354 1.99 4.23 -8.24
C THR A 354 1.88 2.90 -8.96
N ARG A 355 2.52 1.86 -8.43
CA ARG A 355 2.17 0.47 -8.76
C ARG A 355 1.03 0.04 -7.85
N ARG A 356 -0.14 -0.24 -8.43
CA ARG A 356 -1.36 -0.57 -7.67
C ARG A 356 -1.53 -2.09 -7.55
N GLN A 357 -1.40 -2.60 -6.33
CA GLN A 357 -1.71 -3.98 -5.95
C GLN A 357 -3.19 -4.10 -5.52
N TYR A 358 -3.63 -5.25 -4.98
CA TYR A 358 -4.99 -5.37 -4.43
C TYR A 358 -5.17 -4.66 -3.08
N ASP A 359 -4.15 -4.68 -2.21
CA ASP A 359 -4.21 -4.22 -0.81
C ASP A 359 -3.32 -2.99 -0.55
N SER A 360 -2.66 -2.46 -1.58
CA SER A 360 -1.56 -1.51 -1.44
C SER A 360 -1.28 -0.71 -2.71
N TYR A 361 -0.72 0.48 -2.51
CA TYR A 361 -0.39 1.47 -3.52
C TYR A 361 1.09 1.84 -3.34
N GLU A 362 1.96 1.16 -4.07
CA GLU A 362 3.41 1.32 -3.96
C GLU A 362 3.87 2.55 -4.75
N LEU A 363 4.42 3.55 -4.07
CA LEU A 363 5.05 4.69 -4.71
C LEU A 363 6.43 4.28 -5.23
N TYR A 364 6.66 4.44 -6.52
CA TYR A 364 7.93 4.21 -7.19
C TYR A 364 8.46 5.48 -7.86
N MET A 365 9.78 5.56 -7.99
CA MET A 365 10.47 6.44 -8.95
C MET A 365 11.21 5.61 -9.99
N THR A 366 11.43 6.18 -11.17
CA THR A 366 12.38 5.65 -12.17
C THR A 366 12.93 6.74 -13.09
N ASP A 367 14.08 6.47 -13.71
CA ASP A 367 14.64 7.32 -14.75
C ASP A 367 13.81 7.29 -16.05
N MET A 368 14.09 8.25 -16.94
CA MET A 368 13.42 8.44 -18.23
C MET A 368 13.45 7.24 -19.20
N GLU A 369 14.22 6.19 -18.91
CA GLU A 369 14.30 4.95 -19.68
C GLU A 369 13.99 3.69 -18.84
N GLY A 370 13.43 3.87 -17.64
CA GLY A 370 12.94 2.77 -16.80
C GLY A 370 14.02 1.88 -16.18
N ARG A 371 15.31 2.24 -16.34
CA ARG A 371 16.45 1.34 -16.10
C ARG A 371 16.66 1.07 -14.61
N LYS A 372 16.37 2.04 -13.76
CA LYS A 372 16.41 1.98 -12.29
C LYS A 372 15.02 2.29 -11.73
N GLN A 373 14.23 1.27 -11.42
CA GLN A 373 13.00 1.43 -10.62
C GLN A 373 13.34 1.33 -9.13
N THR A 374 12.80 2.22 -8.30
CA THR A 374 13.03 2.24 -6.84
C THR A 374 11.72 2.48 -6.11
N LYS A 375 11.31 1.57 -5.22
CA LYS A 375 10.15 1.75 -4.33
C LYS A 375 10.54 2.75 -3.25
N LEU A 376 9.72 3.78 -3.07
CA LEU A 376 9.92 4.87 -2.11
C LEU A 376 9.03 4.69 -0.88
N TYR A 377 7.77 4.35 -1.09
CA TYR A 377 6.77 4.23 -0.03
C TYR A 377 5.74 3.14 -0.38
N GLU A 378 5.08 2.58 0.63
CA GLU A 378 3.86 1.80 0.44
C GLU A 378 2.72 2.56 1.13
N SER A 379 1.83 3.13 0.33
CA SER A 379 0.58 3.68 0.84
C SER A 379 -0.47 2.58 0.88
N LYS A 380 -1.31 2.59 1.91
CA LYS A 380 -2.46 1.70 1.98
C LYS A 380 -3.72 2.29 1.33
N THR A 381 -3.86 3.62 1.35
CA THR A 381 -4.84 4.35 0.52
C THR A 381 -4.25 4.80 -0.83
N PRO A 382 -5.08 5.09 -1.86
CA PRO A 382 -4.58 5.53 -3.17
C PRO A 382 -3.81 6.86 -3.11
N ILE A 383 -2.65 6.91 -3.76
CA ILE A 383 -1.98 8.17 -4.10
C ILE A 383 -2.57 8.64 -5.43
N TRP A 384 -3.51 9.58 -5.37
CA TRP A 384 -4.19 10.08 -6.58
C TRP A 384 -3.33 11.06 -7.38
N GLU A 385 -2.62 11.93 -6.70
CA GLU A 385 -1.83 13.02 -7.29
C GLU A 385 -0.60 13.25 -6.42
N LEU A 386 0.50 13.70 -7.03
CA LEU A 386 1.77 13.92 -6.36
C LEU A 386 2.35 15.24 -6.84
N SER A 387 2.84 16.06 -5.91
CA SER A 387 3.66 17.23 -6.20
C SER A 387 5.02 17.08 -5.52
N TYR A 388 5.98 17.91 -5.97
CA TYR A 388 7.33 17.95 -5.45
C TYR A 388 7.70 19.39 -5.10
N LYS A 389 8.36 19.57 -3.96
CA LYS A 389 8.85 20.85 -3.47
C LYS A 389 10.37 20.85 -3.48
N SER A 390 10.95 21.55 -4.46
CA SER A 390 12.38 21.50 -4.79
C SER A 390 13.31 22.19 -3.78
N ASP A 391 12.86 23.26 -3.13
CA ASP A 391 13.60 23.93 -2.04
C ASP A 391 13.69 23.08 -0.76
N ALA A 392 12.78 22.10 -0.62
CA ALA A 392 12.71 21.20 0.53
C ALA A 392 13.01 19.73 0.18
N ASN A 393 13.40 19.43 -1.06
CA ASN A 393 13.58 18.09 -1.63
C ASN A 393 12.52 17.07 -1.14
N THR A 394 11.24 17.48 -1.17
CA THR A 394 10.12 16.80 -0.50
C THR A 394 9.01 16.48 -1.50
N LEU A 395 8.59 15.22 -1.58
CA LEU A 395 7.36 14.78 -2.24
C LEU A 395 6.15 15.01 -1.34
N MET A 396 5.01 15.33 -1.96
CA MET A 396 3.79 15.76 -1.29
C MET A 396 2.55 15.14 -1.95
N TRP A 397 1.68 14.51 -1.17
CA TRP A 397 0.37 14.05 -1.65
C TRP A 397 -0.72 14.18 -0.57
N PHE A 398 -1.97 14.19 -1.02
CA PHE A 398 -3.14 14.30 -0.17
C PHE A 398 -4.02 13.05 -0.30
N CYS A 399 -4.32 12.40 0.82
CA CYS A 399 -5.31 11.34 0.88
C CYS A 399 -6.68 11.93 1.22
N ASN A 400 -7.55 12.04 0.22
CA ASN A 400 -8.93 12.47 0.41
C ASN A 400 -9.77 11.46 1.21
N ALA A 401 -9.38 10.19 1.27
CA ALA A 401 -10.11 9.18 2.04
C ALA A 401 -9.98 9.39 3.56
N THR A 402 -8.92 10.06 4.03
CA THR A 402 -8.65 10.36 5.45
C THR A 402 -8.47 11.86 5.73
N ASN A 403 -8.74 12.73 4.76
CA ASN A 403 -8.52 14.19 4.83
C ASN A 403 -7.08 14.56 5.28
N ARG A 404 -6.07 13.82 4.79
CA ARG A 404 -4.71 13.81 5.36
C ARG A 404 -3.63 14.14 4.33
N MET A 405 -2.76 15.08 4.68
CA MET A 405 -1.58 15.48 3.94
C MET A 405 -0.35 14.66 4.37
N PHE A 406 0.52 14.32 3.41
CA PHE A 406 1.74 13.53 3.62
C PHE A 406 2.95 14.25 3.01
N GLU A 407 4.06 14.33 3.76
CA GLU A 407 5.37 14.74 3.24
C GLU A 407 6.36 13.57 3.26
N PHE A 408 7.11 13.34 2.18
CA PHE A 408 8.20 12.35 2.09
C PHE A 408 9.50 13.02 1.62
N SER A 409 10.59 12.86 2.36
CA SER A 409 11.88 13.47 2.00
C SER A 409 12.67 12.57 1.05
N MET A 410 13.12 13.15 -0.06
CA MET A 410 14.01 12.50 -1.03
C MET A 410 15.49 12.55 -0.61
N ASP A 411 15.85 13.27 0.46
CA ASP A 411 17.18 13.21 1.07
C ASP A 411 17.34 11.95 1.92
N THR A 412 16.33 11.63 2.73
CA THR A 412 16.35 10.50 3.68
C THR A 412 15.65 9.25 3.16
N TYR A 413 14.91 9.34 2.05
CA TYR A 413 14.05 8.28 1.50
C TYR A 413 13.04 7.76 2.54
N ALA A 414 12.47 8.68 3.33
CA ALA A 414 11.55 8.37 4.41
C ALA A 414 10.39 9.38 4.51
N LEU A 415 9.27 8.93 5.07
CA LEU A 415 8.15 9.80 5.42
C LEU A 415 8.59 10.81 6.50
N LYS A 416 8.29 12.09 6.27
CA LYS A 416 8.75 13.24 7.05
C LYS A 416 7.66 13.75 7.99
N SER A 417 6.41 13.84 7.52
CA SER A 417 5.26 14.30 8.30
C SER A 417 3.95 13.64 7.83
N LYS A 418 2.94 13.71 8.70
CA LYS A 418 1.53 13.51 8.37
C LYS A 418 0.74 14.66 9.01
N THR A 419 -0.09 15.35 8.26
CA THR A 419 -0.96 16.40 8.80
C THR A 419 -2.43 16.05 8.54
N GLN A 420 -3.19 15.89 9.61
CA GLN A 420 -4.63 15.62 9.59
C GLN A 420 -5.41 16.93 9.51
N LEU A 421 -6.26 17.07 8.49
CA LEU A 421 -7.22 18.16 8.43
C LEU A 421 -8.47 17.77 9.23
N THR A 422 -8.92 18.66 10.12
CA THR A 422 -9.95 18.38 11.13
C THR A 422 -11.36 18.85 10.78
N ASN A 423 -11.53 19.64 9.71
CA ASN A 423 -12.83 20.24 9.36
C ASN A 423 -13.56 19.39 8.28
N GLU A 424 -14.89 19.48 8.25
CA GLU A 424 -15.84 18.51 7.66
C GLU A 424 -15.83 18.34 6.12
N SER A 425 -14.99 19.03 5.34
CA SER A 425 -15.16 19.01 3.87
C SER A 425 -14.45 17.88 3.15
N ASN A 426 -15.24 17.00 2.54
CA ASN A 426 -14.76 15.93 1.67
C ASN A 426 -14.44 16.42 0.24
N TYR A 427 -13.26 16.05 -0.27
CA TYR A 427 -12.77 16.44 -1.59
C TYR A 427 -12.70 15.25 -2.57
N ALA A 428 -13.21 15.42 -3.79
CA ALA A 428 -13.11 14.40 -4.84
C ALA A 428 -11.67 14.23 -5.34
N ASN A 429 -10.92 15.33 -5.43
CA ASN A 429 -9.50 15.31 -5.81
C ASN A 429 -8.79 16.56 -5.28
N ALA A 430 -7.48 16.47 -5.01
CA ALA A 430 -6.71 17.47 -4.29
C ALA A 430 -5.24 17.51 -4.75
N TYR A 431 -4.70 18.72 -4.90
CA TYR A 431 -3.39 19.02 -5.49
C TYR A 431 -2.60 19.93 -4.53
N PRO A 432 -1.63 19.39 -3.77
CA PRO A 432 -0.84 20.19 -2.85
C PRO A 432 0.11 21.13 -3.60
N LEU A 433 0.01 22.43 -3.35
CA LEU A 433 0.97 23.44 -3.81
C LEU A 433 2.16 23.56 -2.83
N SER A 434 1.85 23.42 -1.54
CA SER A 434 2.80 23.39 -0.42
C SER A 434 2.23 22.54 0.73
N LYS A 435 2.87 22.57 1.92
CA LYS A 435 2.29 21.97 3.14
C LYS A 435 1.01 22.72 3.58
N GLU A 436 0.95 24.01 3.29
CA GLU A 436 -0.04 24.97 3.77
C GLU A 436 -1.15 25.28 2.74
N GLN A 437 -0.97 24.89 1.48
CA GLN A 437 -1.87 25.23 0.37
C GLN A 437 -2.17 24.02 -0.51
N VAL A 438 -3.48 23.78 -0.73
CA VAL A 438 -4.00 22.69 -1.57
C VAL A 438 -5.09 23.26 -2.48
N ILE A 439 -5.03 22.98 -3.78
CA ILE A 439 -6.18 23.18 -4.67
C ILE A 439 -7.01 21.90 -4.64
N ALA A 440 -8.28 22.00 -4.24
CA ALA A 440 -9.17 20.85 -4.17
C ALA A 440 -10.48 21.09 -4.91
N VAL A 441 -11.07 20.00 -5.41
CA VAL A 441 -12.40 19.96 -6.00
C VAL A 441 -13.30 19.19 -5.03
N LYS A 442 -14.35 19.83 -4.48
CA LYS A 442 -15.33 19.15 -3.63
C LYS A 442 -16.11 18.11 -4.43
N TYR A 443 -16.70 17.12 -3.74
CA TYR A 443 -17.47 16.09 -4.42
C TYR A 443 -18.63 16.67 -5.24
N PRO A 444 -18.77 16.31 -6.54
CA PRO A 444 -19.84 16.82 -7.41
C PRO A 444 -21.19 16.11 -7.21
N TYR A 445 -21.24 15.20 -6.25
CA TYR A 445 -22.42 14.49 -5.78
C TYR A 445 -22.38 14.54 -4.26
N LYS A 446 -23.50 14.86 -3.62
CA LYS A 446 -23.68 14.46 -2.22
C LYS A 446 -23.83 12.93 -2.18
N HIS A 447 -23.34 12.27 -1.14
CA HIS A 447 -23.55 10.83 -0.96
C HIS A 447 -24.87 10.54 -0.24
N ASP A 448 -25.91 11.29 -0.63
CA ASP A 448 -27.25 11.23 -0.08
C ASP A 448 -27.90 9.87 -0.39
N ILE A 449 -28.63 9.33 0.59
CA ILE A 449 -29.41 8.11 0.43
C ILE A 449 -30.86 8.52 0.16
N TYR A 450 -31.37 8.09 -0.99
CA TYR A 450 -32.74 8.31 -1.42
C TYR A 450 -33.50 6.99 -1.54
N GLU A 451 -34.77 7.01 -1.13
CA GLU A 451 -35.76 5.98 -1.46
C GLU A 451 -36.38 6.27 -2.82
N LEU A 452 -36.46 5.26 -3.69
CA LEU A 452 -37.22 5.34 -4.93
C LEU A 452 -38.55 4.59 -4.79
N ASN A 453 -39.65 5.31 -4.61
CA ASN A 453 -40.98 4.69 -4.60
C ASN A 453 -41.39 4.32 -6.03
N LEU A 454 -41.41 3.02 -6.33
CA LEU A 454 -41.71 2.49 -7.66
C LEU A 454 -43.18 2.67 -8.11
N ALA A 455 -44.11 2.92 -7.19
CA ALA A 455 -45.53 3.05 -7.49
C ALA A 455 -45.92 4.50 -7.84
N SER A 456 -45.34 5.49 -7.16
CA SER A 456 -45.51 6.92 -7.47
C SER A 456 -44.42 7.47 -8.41
N ALA A 457 -43.36 6.71 -8.66
CA ALA A 457 -42.13 7.15 -9.34
C ALA A 457 -41.47 8.38 -8.69
N THR A 458 -41.63 8.54 -7.37
CA THR A 458 -41.06 9.65 -6.60
C THR A 458 -39.80 9.24 -5.85
N LEU A 459 -38.86 10.18 -5.72
CA LEU A 459 -37.61 10.01 -4.99
C LEU A 459 -37.69 10.78 -3.65
N SER A 460 -37.65 10.06 -2.51
CA SER A 460 -37.71 10.61 -1.14
C SER A 460 -36.30 10.65 -0.53
N PRO A 461 -35.80 11.76 0.04
CA PRO A 461 -34.55 11.74 0.78
C PRO A 461 -34.72 10.97 2.10
N LEU A 462 -33.96 9.89 2.29
CA LEU A 462 -33.85 9.18 3.57
C LEU A 462 -32.74 9.79 4.43
N LEU A 463 -31.65 10.22 3.80
CA LEU A 463 -30.51 10.84 4.48
C LEU A 463 -29.78 11.78 3.53
N VAL A 464 -29.61 13.03 3.95
CA VAL A 464 -28.83 14.06 3.22
C VAL A 464 -27.57 14.37 4.03
N ASN A 465 -26.41 13.86 3.61
CA ASN A 465 -25.15 13.98 4.34
C ASN A 465 -23.93 13.83 3.39
N ASP A 466 -22.92 14.68 3.58
CA ASP A 466 -21.72 14.77 2.75
C ASP A 466 -20.58 13.82 3.16
N GLU A 467 -20.74 13.02 4.23
CA GLU A 467 -19.70 12.12 4.78
C GLU A 467 -19.84 10.63 4.41
N ILE A 468 -20.94 10.22 3.77
CA ILE A 468 -21.21 8.80 3.52
C ILE A 468 -20.30 8.26 2.40
N LYS A 469 -19.82 7.03 2.55
CA LYS A 469 -19.15 6.26 1.48
C LYS A 469 -19.97 5.01 1.21
N PHE A 470 -20.49 4.88 -0.01
CA PHE A 470 -21.62 3.99 -0.28
C PHE A 470 -21.25 2.50 -0.24
N SER A 471 -21.81 1.81 0.75
CA SER A 471 -22.09 0.37 0.78
C SER A 471 -23.27 0.19 1.74
N GLY A 472 -24.37 -0.43 1.30
CA GLY A 472 -25.64 -0.36 2.04
C GLY A 472 -26.82 -1.03 1.34
N PHE A 473 -27.92 -1.19 2.09
CA PHE A 473 -29.10 -1.97 1.71
C PHE A 473 -30.35 -1.57 2.51
N MET A 474 -31.53 -2.02 2.06
CA MET A 474 -32.80 -1.86 2.78
C MET A 474 -33.15 -3.12 3.58
N LYS A 475 -33.56 -2.95 4.84
CA LYS A 475 -34.03 -4.01 5.74
C LYS A 475 -35.03 -3.41 6.74
N ASP A 476 -36.14 -4.09 6.97
CA ASP A 476 -37.24 -3.65 7.84
C ASP A 476 -37.72 -2.21 7.51
N GLU A 477 -37.92 -1.94 6.21
CA GLU A 477 -38.28 -0.63 5.63
C GLU A 477 -37.30 0.53 5.92
N GLN A 478 -36.14 0.24 6.54
CA GLN A 478 -35.11 1.23 6.90
C GLN A 478 -33.78 0.98 6.19
N ALA A 479 -33.07 2.06 5.85
CA ALA A 479 -31.79 2.00 5.15
C ALA A 479 -30.63 1.73 6.13
N HIS A 480 -29.74 0.83 5.72
CA HIS A 480 -28.52 0.48 6.43
C HIS A 480 -27.33 0.79 5.54
N TYR A 481 -26.32 1.48 6.08
CA TYR A 481 -25.22 2.02 5.28
C TYR A 481 -23.95 2.18 6.11
N PHE A 482 -22.80 2.28 5.43
CA PHE A 482 -21.52 2.51 6.07
C PHE A 482 -21.12 4.00 6.10
N ALA A 483 -20.63 4.45 7.25
CA ALA A 483 -19.87 5.68 7.44
C ALA A 483 -18.43 5.34 7.86
N LEU A 484 -17.47 6.19 7.50
CA LEU A 484 -16.07 6.05 7.92
C LEU A 484 -15.74 7.17 8.92
N GLU A 485 -15.62 6.82 10.19
CA GLU A 485 -15.40 7.77 11.29
C GLU A 485 -14.18 7.32 12.12
N HIS A 486 -13.25 8.24 12.36
CA HIS A 486 -12.04 7.99 13.18
C HIS A 486 -11.26 6.71 12.75
N GLU A 487 -11.08 6.54 11.44
CA GLU A 487 -10.46 5.35 10.81
C GLU A 487 -11.23 4.02 10.98
N THR A 488 -12.45 4.04 11.51
CA THR A 488 -13.32 2.85 11.67
C THR A 488 -14.54 2.89 10.77
N TRP A 489 -14.96 1.73 10.25
CA TRP A 489 -16.18 1.60 9.46
C TRP A 489 -17.37 1.30 10.37
N LEU A 490 -18.33 2.22 10.43
CA LEU A 490 -19.54 2.09 11.24
C LEU A 490 -20.73 1.74 10.34
N LEU A 491 -21.33 0.57 10.58
CA LEU A 491 -22.65 0.25 10.03
C LEU A 491 -23.70 1.06 10.80
N ARG A 492 -24.42 1.92 10.10
CA ARG A 492 -25.45 2.80 10.65
C ARG A 492 -26.83 2.45 10.08
N LYS A 493 -27.88 2.67 10.88
CA LYS A 493 -29.29 2.56 10.46
C LYS A 493 -29.90 3.96 10.37
N SER A 494 -30.64 4.24 9.30
CA SER A 494 -31.49 5.43 9.21
C SER A 494 -32.63 5.33 10.23
N ALA A 495 -32.79 6.34 11.09
CA ALA A 495 -33.94 6.45 11.99
C ALA A 495 -34.86 7.60 11.56
N ASP A 496 -36.15 7.46 11.86
CA ASP A 496 -37.24 8.36 11.44
C ASP A 496 -37.08 9.81 11.94
N THR A 497 -36.17 10.05 12.88
CA THR A 497 -35.79 11.36 13.44
C THR A 497 -34.66 12.05 12.66
N GLY A 498 -34.11 11.42 11.63
CA GLY A 498 -32.95 11.91 10.87
C GLY A 498 -31.59 11.67 11.56
N LEU A 499 -31.58 11.15 12.79
CA LEU A 499 -30.35 10.83 13.54
C LEU A 499 -30.07 9.33 13.48
N SER A 500 -29.02 8.94 12.76
CA SER A 500 -28.65 7.53 12.62
C SER A 500 -28.11 6.91 13.92
N SER A 501 -28.46 5.65 14.17
CA SER A 501 -27.84 4.83 15.22
C SER A 501 -26.72 3.97 14.64
N ILE A 502 -25.68 3.73 15.46
CA ILE A 502 -24.64 2.74 15.14
C ILE A 502 -25.21 1.34 15.44
N VAL A 503 -25.13 0.45 14.45
CA VAL A 503 -25.54 -0.95 14.54
C VAL A 503 -24.33 -1.84 14.82
N TYR A 504 -23.22 -1.60 14.12
CA TYR A 504 -22.00 -2.39 14.23
C TYR A 504 -20.74 -1.56 13.93
N THR A 505 -19.63 -1.87 14.59
CA THR A 505 -18.33 -1.22 14.40
C THR A 505 -17.32 -2.24 13.85
N ILE A 506 -16.85 -2.04 12.62
CA ILE A 506 -15.78 -2.84 12.03
C ILE A 506 -14.45 -2.16 12.29
N GLY A 507 -13.57 -2.81 13.07
CA GLY A 507 -12.18 -2.41 13.28
C GLY A 507 -11.26 -2.73 12.09
N SER A 508 -11.75 -2.55 10.86
CA SER A 508 -11.02 -2.80 9.62
C SER A 508 -9.97 -1.72 9.37
N PRO A 509 -8.83 -2.03 8.73
CA PRO A 509 -7.99 -1.00 8.13
C PRO A 509 -8.75 -0.15 7.10
N LEU A 510 -8.26 1.06 6.87
CA LEU A 510 -8.83 2.16 6.07
C LEU A 510 -9.12 1.85 4.58
N ASP A 511 -8.63 0.71 4.10
CA ASP A 511 -8.14 0.59 2.73
C ASP A 511 -9.01 -0.34 1.86
N SER A 512 -9.82 -1.16 2.51
CA SER A 512 -10.92 -1.91 1.89
C SER A 512 -12.26 -1.28 2.23
N PHE A 513 -13.09 -1.01 1.23
CA PHE A 513 -14.51 -0.80 1.43
C PHE A 513 -15.13 -2.12 1.90
N PRO A 514 -15.99 -2.14 2.93
CA PRO A 514 -16.69 -3.34 3.33
C PRO A 514 -17.64 -3.78 2.20
N LEU A 515 -17.50 -5.03 1.76
CA LEU A 515 -18.51 -5.73 0.98
C LEU A 515 -19.74 -5.89 1.87
N VAL A 516 -20.92 -5.59 1.33
CA VAL A 516 -22.20 -5.72 2.05
C VAL A 516 -23.20 -6.37 1.13
N ASN A 517 -23.88 -7.41 1.63
CA ASN A 517 -24.96 -8.06 0.91
C ASN A 517 -26.04 -8.52 1.91
N PHE A 518 -27.31 -8.40 1.54
CA PHE A 518 -28.45 -8.71 2.41
C PHE A 518 -29.47 -9.58 1.67
N ASP A 519 -29.70 -10.77 2.20
CA ASP A 519 -30.63 -11.72 1.61
C ASP A 519 -32.01 -11.63 2.25
N ILE A 520 -32.92 -10.94 1.57
CA ILE A 520 -34.33 -10.80 1.98
C ILE A 520 -35.08 -12.14 2.15
N ARG A 521 -34.55 -13.27 1.66
CA ARG A 521 -35.16 -14.60 1.80
C ARG A 521 -34.83 -15.28 3.13
N SER A 522 -33.69 -14.98 3.73
CA SER A 522 -33.20 -15.53 5.01
C SER A 522 -33.07 -14.51 6.13
N GLY A 523 -33.16 -13.21 5.83
CA GLY A 523 -32.90 -12.12 6.77
C GLY A 523 -31.42 -11.93 7.11
N GLN A 524 -30.53 -12.76 6.57
CA GLN A 524 -29.10 -12.71 6.85
C GLN A 524 -28.43 -11.52 6.16
N THR A 525 -27.52 -10.85 6.88
CA THR A 525 -26.60 -9.87 6.32
C THR A 525 -25.19 -10.46 6.29
N LEU A 526 -24.54 -10.35 5.14
CA LEU A 526 -23.14 -10.73 4.94
C LEU A 526 -22.29 -9.46 4.84
N LEU A 527 -21.28 -9.34 5.71
CA LEU A 527 -20.24 -8.31 5.63
C LEU A 527 -18.90 -8.96 5.29
N GLY A 528 -18.17 -8.41 4.32
CA GLY A 528 -16.84 -8.89 3.93
C GLY A 528 -15.77 -7.81 4.03
N PHE A 529 -14.68 -8.10 4.72
CA PHE A 529 -13.53 -7.21 4.86
C PHE A 529 -12.23 -8.01 5.01
N GLY A 530 -11.19 -7.63 4.26
CA GLY A 530 -9.94 -8.40 4.20
C GLY A 530 -10.18 -9.87 3.86
N GLU A 531 -9.80 -10.76 4.78
CA GLU A 531 -9.95 -12.22 4.67
C GLU A 531 -11.13 -12.78 5.47
N GLN A 532 -11.99 -11.93 6.05
CA GLN A 532 -13.12 -12.36 6.86
C GLN A 532 -14.47 -12.02 6.21
N LEU A 533 -15.35 -13.03 6.16
CA LEU A 533 -16.79 -12.82 6.03
C LEU A 533 -17.42 -12.96 7.42
N MET A 534 -18.27 -12.01 7.80
CA MET A 534 -19.13 -12.10 8.97
C MET A 534 -20.58 -12.24 8.52
N VAL A 535 -21.30 -13.19 9.11
CA VAL A 535 -22.70 -13.48 8.81
C VAL A 535 -23.53 -13.12 10.04
N PHE A 536 -24.49 -12.22 9.83
CA PHE A 536 -25.38 -11.69 10.84
C PHE A 536 -26.82 -12.11 10.55
N ASP A 537 -27.64 -12.17 11.59
CA ASP A 537 -29.06 -12.51 11.51
C ASP A 537 -29.96 -11.30 11.18
N GLU A 538 -31.27 -11.51 11.33
CA GLU A 538 -32.30 -10.46 11.22
C GLU A 538 -32.18 -9.37 12.32
N HIS A 539 -31.46 -9.59 13.42
CA HIS A 539 -31.22 -8.61 14.49
C HIS A 539 -29.84 -7.92 14.46
N PHE A 540 -28.95 -8.31 13.52
CA PHE A 540 -27.53 -7.96 13.52
C PHE A 540 -26.69 -8.60 14.63
N GLU A 541 -27.13 -9.72 15.19
CA GLU A 541 -26.27 -10.60 15.98
C GLU A 541 -25.41 -11.47 15.07
N THR A 542 -24.11 -11.58 15.36
CA THR A 542 -23.18 -12.42 14.57
C THR A 542 -23.50 -13.90 14.78
N GLN A 543 -23.98 -14.58 13.74
CA GLN A 543 -24.25 -16.01 13.77
C GLN A 543 -22.97 -16.84 13.65
N PHE A 544 -22.07 -16.44 12.73
CA PHE A 544 -20.76 -17.03 12.52
C PHE A 544 -19.90 -16.14 11.62
N SER A 545 -18.61 -16.45 11.52
CA SER A 545 -17.71 -15.93 10.49
C SER A 545 -17.17 -17.06 9.61
N ILE A 546 -16.74 -16.71 8.41
CA ILE A 546 -15.96 -17.57 7.52
C ILE A 546 -14.61 -16.87 7.35
N GLU A 547 -13.56 -17.49 7.89
CA GLU A 547 -12.19 -17.08 7.63
C GLU A 547 -11.77 -17.65 6.27
N ALA A 548 -11.56 -16.76 5.30
CA ALA A 548 -11.06 -17.09 3.99
C ALA A 548 -9.55 -17.32 4.04
N GLN A 549 -9.02 -18.15 3.12
CA GLN A 549 -7.58 -18.41 3.05
C GLN A 549 -6.79 -17.25 2.43
N ARG A 550 -7.50 -16.25 1.89
CA ARG A 550 -7.01 -15.08 1.12
C ARG A 550 -8.08 -13.98 1.12
N SER A 551 -7.70 -12.75 0.79
CA SER A 551 -8.61 -11.62 0.61
C SER A 551 -9.83 -11.92 -0.27
N ILE A 552 -11.01 -11.51 0.21
CA ILE A 552 -12.29 -11.68 -0.46
C ILE A 552 -12.51 -10.59 -1.51
N LEU A 553 -12.90 -10.99 -2.72
CA LEU A 553 -13.24 -10.08 -3.82
C LEU A 553 -14.76 -9.81 -3.89
N ALA A 554 -15.57 -10.85 -3.71
CA ALA A 554 -17.04 -10.79 -3.79
C ALA A 554 -17.65 -11.99 -3.05
N ALA A 555 -18.88 -11.84 -2.55
CA ALA A 555 -19.63 -12.91 -1.88
C ALA A 555 -21.14 -12.65 -1.90
N ASP A 556 -21.93 -13.73 -1.87
CA ASP A 556 -23.39 -13.71 -1.95
C ASP A 556 -24.03 -14.91 -1.23
N ILE A 557 -25.30 -14.80 -0.85
CA ILE A 557 -26.07 -15.85 -0.19
C ILE A 557 -26.91 -16.57 -1.25
N LEU A 558 -26.53 -17.82 -1.54
CA LEU A 558 -27.07 -18.57 -2.68
C LEU A 558 -28.49 -19.10 -2.39
N PRO A 559 -29.28 -19.42 -3.43
CA PRO A 559 -30.56 -20.10 -3.26
C PRO A 559 -30.41 -21.43 -2.50
N GLY A 560 -30.84 -21.45 -1.24
CA GLY A 560 -30.62 -22.55 -0.29
C GLY A 560 -29.85 -22.16 0.98
N GLY A 561 -29.31 -20.93 1.06
CA GLY A 561 -28.64 -20.37 2.24
C GLY A 561 -27.12 -20.58 2.26
N ASP A 562 -26.58 -21.56 1.54
CA ASP A 562 -25.13 -21.74 1.40
C ASP A 562 -24.47 -20.47 0.79
N ILE A 563 -23.29 -20.09 1.28
CA ILE A 563 -22.65 -18.80 0.97
C ILE A 563 -21.61 -18.98 -0.13
N GLY A 564 -21.79 -18.28 -1.24
CA GLY A 564 -20.80 -18.15 -2.29
C GLY A 564 -19.76 -17.09 -1.94
N TYR A 565 -18.47 -17.38 -2.08
CA TYR A 565 -17.44 -16.34 -1.97
C TYR A 565 -16.23 -16.57 -2.90
N ILE A 566 -15.70 -15.47 -3.43
CA ILE A 566 -14.52 -15.42 -4.28
C ILE A 566 -13.36 -14.89 -3.46
N VAL A 567 -12.27 -15.63 -3.43
CA VAL A 567 -10.98 -15.17 -2.91
C VAL A 567 -10.00 -15.04 -4.06
N ILE A 568 -9.02 -14.15 -3.94
CA ILE A 568 -8.04 -13.92 -5.00
C ILE A 568 -6.64 -14.39 -4.59
N ASP A 569 -5.88 -15.00 -5.50
CA ASP A 569 -4.53 -15.49 -5.20
C ASP A 569 -3.57 -14.36 -4.77
N GLU A 570 -2.60 -14.65 -3.88
CA GLU A 570 -1.42 -13.78 -3.64
C GLU A 570 -0.82 -13.30 -4.97
N ASP A 571 -0.68 -14.27 -5.88
CA ASP A 571 -0.10 -14.11 -7.20
C ASP A 571 -1.12 -13.61 -8.24
N GLN A 572 -2.31 -13.16 -7.82
CA GLN A 572 -3.34 -12.41 -8.58
C GLN A 572 -3.74 -12.96 -9.97
N LYS A 573 -3.32 -14.18 -10.33
CA LYS A 573 -3.59 -14.83 -11.63
C LYS A 573 -4.87 -15.65 -11.65
N ASN A 574 -5.37 -16.05 -10.47
CA ASN A 574 -6.50 -16.95 -10.33
C ASN A 574 -7.45 -16.43 -9.25
N ASN A 575 -8.70 -16.19 -9.64
CA ASN A 575 -9.80 -16.11 -8.69
C ASN A 575 -10.17 -17.54 -8.29
N GLN A 576 -10.30 -17.79 -7.00
CA GLN A 576 -10.67 -19.09 -6.45
C GLN A 576 -12.07 -18.97 -5.84
N PHE A 577 -12.97 -19.82 -6.31
CA PHE A 577 -14.41 -19.71 -6.09
C PHE A 577 -14.84 -20.80 -5.09
N TYR A 578 -15.52 -20.43 -4.01
CA TYR A 578 -15.90 -21.32 -2.91
C TYR A 578 -17.40 -21.24 -2.62
N ILE A 579 -17.98 -22.35 -2.19
CA ILE A 579 -19.28 -22.37 -1.50
C ILE A 579 -19.05 -22.85 -0.08
N TYR A 580 -19.30 -21.99 0.91
CA TYR A 580 -19.42 -22.39 2.32
C TYR A 580 -20.82 -22.92 2.56
N SER A 581 -20.92 -24.21 2.92
CA SER A 581 -22.20 -24.79 3.22
C SER A 581 -22.59 -24.57 4.68
N GLN A 582 -23.70 -23.88 4.96
CA GLN A 582 -24.12 -23.56 6.33
C GLN A 582 -24.45 -24.83 7.14
N GLN A 583 -25.00 -25.85 6.47
CA GLN A 583 -25.36 -27.12 7.12
C GLN A 583 -24.12 -27.93 7.57
N SER A 584 -23.07 -27.97 6.75
CA SER A 584 -21.85 -28.74 7.04
C SER A 584 -20.72 -27.92 7.67
N LYS A 585 -20.85 -26.59 7.66
CA LYS A 585 -19.85 -25.61 8.09
C LYS A 585 -18.49 -25.73 7.40
N VAL A 586 -18.50 -26.11 6.12
CA VAL A 586 -17.29 -26.35 5.31
C VAL A 586 -17.34 -25.57 4.00
N SER A 587 -16.25 -24.86 3.70
CA SER A 587 -15.99 -24.26 2.39
C SER A 587 -15.50 -25.29 1.38
N LYS A 588 -16.28 -25.49 0.32
CA LYS A 588 -15.92 -26.32 -0.84
C LYS A 588 -15.53 -25.44 -2.02
N ARG A 589 -14.26 -25.51 -2.44
CA ARG A 589 -13.78 -24.88 -3.68
C ARG A 589 -14.47 -25.50 -4.90
N LEU A 590 -14.98 -24.67 -5.80
CA LEU A 590 -15.51 -25.08 -7.10
C LEU A 590 -14.41 -25.09 -8.17
N PRO A 591 -14.52 -25.96 -9.20
CA PRO A 591 -13.56 -26.03 -10.31
C PRO A 591 -13.75 -24.91 -11.35
N ILE A 592 -14.18 -23.72 -10.92
CA ILE A 592 -14.43 -22.53 -11.75
C ILE A 592 -13.15 -21.68 -11.81
N LYS A 593 -12.94 -20.97 -12.92
CA LYS A 593 -11.84 -20.02 -13.13
C LYS A 593 -12.37 -18.74 -13.77
N GLY A 594 -11.78 -17.60 -13.42
CA GLY A 594 -12.08 -16.31 -14.06
C GLY A 594 -13.40 -15.65 -13.65
N ALA A 595 -14.16 -16.25 -12.73
CA ALA A 595 -15.34 -15.60 -12.16
C ALA A 595 -14.94 -14.43 -11.24
N VAL A 596 -15.66 -13.33 -11.33
CA VAL A 596 -15.41 -12.04 -10.63
C VAL A 596 -16.61 -11.54 -9.82
N TRP A 597 -17.78 -12.16 -9.98
CA TRP A 597 -18.99 -12.01 -9.16
C TRP A 597 -19.66 -13.39 -9.03
N PHE A 598 -20.74 -13.48 -8.24
CA PHE A 598 -21.58 -14.67 -8.07
C PHE A 598 -22.84 -14.64 -8.94
#